data_AF-A0A6F9DVI9-F1
#
_entry.id   AF-A0A6F9DVI9-F1
#
_cell.length_a   1.000
_cell.length_b   1.000
_cell.length_c   1.000
_cell.angle_alpha   90.00
_cell.angle_beta   90.00
_cell.angle_gamma   90.00
#
_symmetry.space_group_name_H-M   'P 1'
#
loop_
_entity.id
_entity.type
_entity.pdbx_description
1 polymer ?
#
loop_
_entity_poly.entity_id
_entity_poly.type
_entity_poly.pdbx_seq_one_letter_code
_entity_poly.pdbx_strand_id
1 'polypeptide(L)'
;MMGNYIKSKYADVQSSSEGNKRAQEYSNAYEEFKPCSLKDLMWLKVEKDPDAVWIKRCQTGTAVVGAVSGIICNSAFRQALTLYEGFLIGHAVIGTASGLFSSELRKQFHQEPVLTGQLNCLPCTLIRGSVFQFLTASVIPGILSFGFTAVVATRYGHVKIPSFPVIFNPSREVKEFWYPKFRIISRTMAPVAILQIAFGAFFAYKELRTSEALRQKLTENEVKQLWGKTLSSVNL
;
A
#
# COMPACT_ATOMS: atom_id res chain seq x y z
N MET A 1 -28.13 9.47 -23.62
CA MET A 1 -28.89 10.29 -22.63
C MET A 1 -28.09 10.67 -21.38
N MET A 2 -27.04 9.94 -20.96
CA MET A 2 -26.17 10.32 -19.83
C MET A 2 -25.27 11.55 -20.04
N GLY A 3 -24.95 11.91 -21.30
CA GLY A 3 -24.09 13.06 -21.60
C GLY A 3 -24.67 14.42 -21.21
N ASN A 4 -26.00 14.56 -21.20
CA ASN A 4 -26.66 15.83 -20.87
C ASN A 4 -26.83 16.04 -19.36
N TYR A 5 -26.91 14.96 -18.58
CA TYR A 5 -27.02 15.03 -17.11
C TYR A 5 -25.69 15.42 -16.44
N ILE A 6 -24.57 15.02 -17.05
CA ILE A 6 -23.23 15.41 -16.61
C ILE A 6 -22.99 16.90 -16.92
N LYS A 7 -23.35 17.36 -18.12
CA LYS A 7 -23.19 18.78 -18.51
C LYS A 7 -23.97 19.74 -17.60
N SER A 8 -25.17 19.35 -17.16
CA SER A 8 -25.99 20.13 -16.21
C SER A 8 -25.36 20.21 -14.82
N LYS A 9 -24.85 19.11 -14.26
CA LYS A 9 -24.16 19.13 -12.96
C LYS A 9 -22.84 19.91 -12.99
N TYR A 10 -22.14 19.94 -14.13
CA TYR A 10 -20.90 20.72 -14.28
C TYR A 10 -21.16 22.24 -14.30
N ALA A 11 -22.29 22.69 -14.84
CA ALA A 11 -22.67 24.09 -14.84
C ALA A 11 -23.01 24.60 -13.42
N ASP A 12 -23.64 23.77 -12.59
CA ASP A 12 -23.98 24.13 -11.21
C ASP A 12 -22.74 24.25 -10.31
N VAL A 13 -21.72 23.41 -10.51
CA VAL A 13 -20.48 23.44 -9.72
C VAL A 13 -19.60 24.65 -10.06
N GLN A 14 -19.63 25.13 -11.31
CA GLN A 14 -18.92 26.36 -11.73
C GLN A 14 -19.54 27.65 -11.17
N SER A 15 -20.78 27.61 -10.67
CA SER A 15 -21.48 28.78 -10.12
C SER A 15 -21.26 29.01 -8.63
N SER A 16 -20.62 28.07 -7.91
CA SER A 16 -20.37 28.21 -6.47
C SER A 16 -19.12 29.06 -6.21
N SER A 17 -19.26 30.15 -5.46
CA SER A 17 -18.14 31.03 -5.08
C SER A 17 -17.03 30.29 -4.31
N GLU A 18 -17.33 29.14 -3.70
CA GLU A 18 -16.33 28.27 -3.07
C GLU A 18 -15.47 27.50 -4.09
N GLY A 19 -16.04 27.13 -5.24
CA GLY A 19 -15.30 26.48 -6.32
C GLY A 19 -14.25 27.42 -6.91
N ASN A 20 -14.59 28.70 -7.05
CA ASN A 20 -13.67 29.73 -7.56
C ASN A 20 -12.55 30.04 -6.54
N LYS A 21 -12.88 30.14 -5.25
CA LYS A 21 -11.87 30.32 -4.18
C LYS A 21 -10.89 29.15 -4.08
N ARG A 22 -11.39 27.90 -4.14
CA ARG A 22 -10.53 26.71 -4.17
C ARG A 22 -9.66 26.67 -5.42
N ALA A 23 -10.21 26.96 -6.60
CA ALA A 23 -9.44 27.08 -7.85
C ALA A 23 -8.30 28.11 -7.74
N GLN A 24 -8.54 29.23 -7.06
CA GLN A 24 -7.54 30.27 -6.81
C GLN A 24 -6.48 29.81 -5.79
N GLU A 25 -6.86 29.07 -4.76
CA GLU A 25 -5.95 28.48 -3.77
C GLU A 25 -5.08 27.34 -4.37
N TYR A 26 -5.62 26.60 -5.36
CA TYR A 26 -4.84 25.70 -6.20
C TYR A 26 -3.84 26.51 -7.04
N SER A 27 -4.29 27.55 -7.77
CA SER A 27 -3.41 28.40 -8.59
C SER A 27 -2.24 28.98 -7.80
N ASN A 28 -2.48 29.52 -6.61
CA ASN A 28 -1.44 30.15 -5.79
C ASN A 28 -0.39 29.14 -5.32
N ALA A 29 -0.80 27.91 -5.02
CA ALA A 29 0.14 26.87 -4.59
C ALA A 29 0.91 26.21 -5.74
N TYR A 30 0.38 26.27 -6.97
CA TYR A 30 1.12 25.92 -8.18
C TYR A 30 2.20 26.96 -8.52
N GLU A 31 1.98 28.22 -8.16
CA GLU A 31 3.01 29.26 -8.30
C GLU A 31 4.15 29.08 -7.28
N GLU A 32 3.81 28.66 -6.06
CA GLU A 32 4.77 28.42 -4.98
C GLU A 32 5.55 27.10 -5.16
N PHE A 33 4.91 26.05 -5.69
CA PHE A 33 5.52 24.75 -5.95
C PHE A 33 5.49 24.44 -7.45
N LYS A 34 6.64 24.54 -8.14
CA LYS A 34 6.76 24.19 -9.57
C LYS A 34 6.97 22.67 -9.71
N PRO A 35 5.95 21.86 -10.03
CA PRO A 35 6.13 20.42 -10.26
C PRO A 35 7.07 20.18 -11.45
N CYS A 36 8.14 19.43 -11.24
CA CYS A 36 9.04 19.00 -12.32
C CYS A 36 8.51 17.76 -13.06
N SER A 37 7.58 17.01 -12.45
CA SER A 37 7.01 15.78 -12.99
C SER A 37 5.49 15.73 -12.84
N LEU A 38 4.82 15.05 -13.77
CA LEU A 38 3.39 14.73 -13.68
C LEU A 38 3.06 14.00 -12.35
N LYS A 39 3.99 13.16 -11.87
CA LYS A 39 3.88 12.48 -10.58
C LYS A 39 3.73 13.48 -9.42
N ASP A 40 4.62 14.48 -9.36
CA ASP A 40 4.63 15.48 -8.29
C ASP A 40 3.37 16.33 -8.33
N LEU A 41 2.92 16.67 -9.54
CA LEU A 41 1.66 17.39 -9.72
C LEU A 41 0.47 16.60 -9.17
N MET A 42 0.41 15.31 -9.50
CA MET A 42 -0.68 14.46 -9.03
C MET A 42 -0.66 14.28 -7.52
N TRP A 43 0.51 14.10 -6.91
CA TRP A 43 0.64 14.05 -5.46
C TRP A 43 0.23 15.37 -4.79
N LEU A 44 0.56 16.51 -5.38
CA LEU A 44 0.14 17.81 -4.89
C LEU A 44 -1.39 17.98 -4.95
N LYS A 45 -2.04 17.49 -6.02
CA LYS A 45 -3.51 17.43 -6.08
C LYS A 45 -4.07 16.49 -5.02
N VAL A 46 -3.52 15.29 -4.86
CA VAL A 46 -3.96 14.35 -3.80
C VAL A 46 -3.85 14.98 -2.41
N GLU A 47 -2.83 15.80 -2.18
CA GLU A 47 -2.65 16.46 -0.90
C GLU A 47 -3.72 17.52 -0.63
N LYS A 48 -4.05 18.32 -1.64
CA LYS A 48 -4.95 19.48 -1.54
C LYS A 48 -6.43 19.21 -1.85
N ASP A 49 -6.77 18.18 -2.63
CA ASP A 49 -8.16 17.86 -2.96
C ASP A 49 -8.84 17.10 -1.79
N PRO A 50 -9.92 17.63 -1.20
CA PRO A 50 -10.68 16.91 -0.18
C PRO A 50 -11.34 15.63 -0.75
N ASP A 51 -11.60 15.60 -2.06
CA ASP A 51 -12.17 14.44 -2.75
C ASP A 51 -11.16 13.29 -2.90
N ALA A 52 -9.85 13.55 -2.74
CA ALA A 52 -8.79 12.55 -2.79
C ALA A 52 -8.62 11.77 -1.47
N VAL A 53 -9.52 11.98 -0.49
CA VAL A 53 -9.45 11.36 0.84
C VAL A 53 -9.29 9.84 0.79
N TRP A 54 -9.85 9.18 -0.22
CA TRP A 54 -9.76 7.73 -0.38
C TRP A 54 -8.34 7.25 -0.66
N ILE A 55 -7.50 8.02 -1.36
CA ILE A 55 -6.12 7.62 -1.66
C ILE A 55 -5.29 7.62 -0.37
N LYS A 56 -5.42 8.67 0.45
CA LYS A 56 -4.79 8.75 1.77
C LYS A 56 -5.31 7.65 2.71
N ARG A 57 -6.65 7.43 2.74
CA ARG A 57 -7.28 6.39 3.55
C ARG A 57 -6.92 4.98 3.11
N CYS A 58 -6.69 4.72 1.82
CA CYS A 58 -6.22 3.43 1.35
C CYS A 58 -4.81 3.16 1.84
N GLN A 59 -3.90 4.15 1.82
CA GLN A 59 -2.55 4.05 2.36
C GLN A 59 -2.56 3.75 3.89
N THR A 60 -3.10 4.70 4.67
CA THR A 60 -4.04 4.47 5.78
C THR A 60 -4.30 3.02 6.20
N GLY A 61 -5.34 2.48 5.57
CA GLY A 61 -5.92 1.18 5.84
C GLY A 61 -4.94 0.04 5.59
N THR A 62 -4.11 0.09 4.55
CA THR A 62 -3.09 -0.96 4.37
C THR A 62 -2.01 -0.96 5.43
N ALA A 63 -1.65 0.20 6.00
CA ALA A 63 -0.74 0.23 7.15
C ALA A 63 -1.34 -0.51 8.34
N VAL A 64 -2.60 -0.22 8.67
CA VAL A 64 -3.33 -0.84 9.78
C VAL A 64 -3.50 -2.35 9.55
N VAL A 65 -3.99 -2.73 8.37
CA VAL A 65 -4.25 -4.12 8.03
C VAL A 65 -2.94 -4.93 7.93
N GLY A 66 -1.86 -4.32 7.45
CA GLY A 66 -0.52 -4.90 7.44
C GLY A 66 0.05 -5.08 8.85
N ALA A 67 -0.14 -4.11 9.74
CA ALA A 67 0.27 -4.21 11.14
C ALA A 67 -0.48 -5.32 11.88
N VAL A 68 -1.80 -5.40 11.72
CA VAL A 68 -2.63 -6.46 12.31
C VAL A 68 -2.19 -7.83 11.79
N SER A 69 -1.95 -7.95 10.49
CA SER A 69 -1.48 -9.21 9.90
C SER A 69 -0.11 -9.63 10.45
N GLY A 70 0.83 -8.68 10.61
CA GLY A 70 2.12 -8.94 11.23
C GLY A 70 2.02 -9.38 12.69
N ILE A 71 1.12 -8.79 13.46
CA ILE A 71 0.84 -9.19 14.86
C ILE A 71 0.29 -10.61 14.91
N ILE A 72 -0.71 -10.93 14.07
CA ILE A 72 -1.31 -12.28 14.01
C ILE A 72 -0.24 -13.31 13.62
N CYS A 73 0.58 -12.97 12.62
CA CYS A 73 1.64 -13.85 12.15
C CYS A 73 2.68 -14.11 13.25
N ASN A 74 3.16 -13.05 13.92
CA ASN A 74 4.08 -13.15 15.03
C ASN A 74 3.50 -13.97 16.21
N SER A 75 2.22 -13.79 16.52
CA SER A 75 1.53 -14.60 17.53
C SER A 75 1.51 -16.08 17.16
N ALA A 76 1.23 -16.42 15.90
CA ALA A 76 1.21 -17.80 15.43
C ALA A 76 2.60 -18.47 15.51
N PHE A 77 3.67 -17.75 15.13
CA PHE A 77 5.04 -18.25 15.26
C PHE A 77 5.46 -18.43 16.72
N ARG A 78 5.10 -17.48 17.60
CA ARG A 78 5.40 -17.56 19.03
C ARG A 78 4.68 -18.72 19.70
N GLN A 79 3.42 -18.98 19.35
CA GLN A 79 2.68 -20.15 19.82
C GLN A 79 3.32 -21.45 19.34
N ALA A 80 3.76 -21.51 18.07
CA ALA A 80 4.42 -22.70 17.52
C ALA A 80 5.80 -23.01 18.15
N LEU A 81 6.44 -22.02 18.77
CA LEU A 81 7.75 -22.14 19.44
C LEU A 81 7.66 -22.03 20.97
N THR A 82 6.44 -21.88 21.53
CA THR A 82 6.19 -21.73 22.96
C THR A 82 7.00 -20.59 23.59
N LEU A 83 7.04 -19.43 22.92
CA LEU A 83 7.83 -18.25 23.32
C LEU A 83 6.96 -17.18 24.02
N TYR A 84 7.15 -17.02 25.33
CA TYR A 84 6.47 -16.01 26.13
C TYR A 84 7.29 -14.72 26.30
N GLU A 85 8.62 -14.79 26.19
CA GLU A 85 9.51 -13.67 26.45
C GLU A 85 9.37 -12.52 25.45
N GLY A 86 9.37 -11.28 25.96
CA GLY A 86 9.30 -10.06 25.14
C GLY A 86 8.04 -9.99 24.26
N PHE A 87 6.91 -10.53 24.71
CA PHE A 87 5.67 -10.62 23.94
C PHE A 87 5.22 -9.26 23.39
N LEU A 88 5.04 -8.26 24.26
CA LEU A 88 4.53 -6.95 23.86
C LEU A 88 5.49 -6.22 22.91
N ILE A 89 6.77 -6.21 23.23
CA ILE A 89 7.81 -5.55 22.41
C ILE A 89 7.90 -6.21 21.03
N GLY A 90 7.88 -7.54 20.96
CA GLY A 90 7.90 -8.27 19.70
C GLY A 90 6.70 -7.97 18.81
N HIS A 91 5.49 -7.94 19.37
CA HIS A 91 4.29 -7.58 18.59
C HIS A 91 4.32 -6.13 18.13
N ALA A 92 4.75 -5.20 18.99
CA ALA A 92 4.86 -3.79 18.63
C ALA A 92 5.86 -3.55 17.50
N VAL A 93 7.06 -4.13 17.59
CA VAL A 93 8.10 -4.00 16.57
C VAL A 93 7.65 -4.60 15.24
N ILE A 94 7.18 -5.85 15.25
CA ILE A 94 6.78 -6.55 14.01
C ILE A 94 5.53 -5.90 13.39
N GLY A 95 4.55 -5.52 14.21
CA GLY A 95 3.35 -4.82 13.74
C GLY A 95 3.70 -3.47 13.12
N THR A 96 4.53 -2.66 13.78
CA THR A 96 4.94 -1.34 13.28
C THR A 96 5.74 -1.46 11.99
N ALA A 97 6.73 -2.37 11.96
CA ALA A 97 7.53 -2.62 10.76
C ALA A 97 6.65 -3.08 9.58
N SER A 98 5.74 -4.02 9.82
CA SER A 98 4.83 -4.54 8.77
C SER A 98 3.88 -3.47 8.24
N GLY A 99 3.36 -2.61 9.13
CA GLY A 99 2.47 -1.51 8.75
C GLY A 99 3.17 -0.45 7.91
N LEU A 100 4.35 0.01 8.35
CA LEU A 100 5.17 0.98 7.61
C LEU A 100 5.57 0.44 6.25
N PHE A 101 6.05 -0.81 6.21
CA PHE A 101 6.46 -1.45 4.97
C PHE A 101 5.30 -1.56 3.99
N SER A 102 4.13 -2.00 4.45
CA SER A 102 2.93 -2.12 3.61
C SER A 102 2.46 -0.77 3.04
N SER A 103 2.51 0.29 3.84
CA SER A 103 2.16 1.65 3.42
C SER A 103 3.09 2.17 2.32
N GLU A 104 4.40 2.10 2.54
CA GLU A 104 5.38 2.67 1.62
C GLU A 104 5.43 1.90 0.30
N LEU A 105 5.37 0.57 0.41
CA LEU A 105 5.28 -0.30 -0.74
C LEU A 105 4.02 0.00 -1.57
N ARG A 106 2.86 0.21 -0.95
CA ARG A 106 1.63 0.53 -1.69
C ARG A 106 1.76 1.84 -2.45
N LYS A 107 2.34 2.85 -1.80
CA LYS A 107 2.59 4.16 -2.40
C LYS A 107 3.39 4.01 -3.70
N GLN A 108 4.54 3.36 -3.63
CA GLN A 108 5.49 3.27 -4.75
C GLN A 108 5.00 2.34 -5.87
N PHE A 109 4.48 1.15 -5.54
CA PHE A 109 4.25 0.11 -6.55
C PHE A 109 2.81 0.05 -7.08
N HIS A 110 1.87 0.73 -6.41
CA HIS A 110 0.45 0.72 -6.79
C HIS A 110 -0.11 2.13 -6.98
N GLN A 111 0.00 3.02 -6.00
CA GLN A 111 -0.60 4.35 -6.10
C GLN A 111 0.05 5.20 -7.20
N GLU A 112 1.38 5.20 -7.31
CA GLU A 112 2.07 5.95 -8.37
C GLU A 112 1.65 5.57 -9.81
N PRO A 113 1.65 4.29 -10.23
CA PRO A 113 1.21 3.92 -11.57
C PRO A 113 -0.31 4.12 -11.78
N VAL A 114 -1.12 4.02 -10.72
CA VAL A 114 -2.56 4.28 -10.76
C VAL A 114 -2.89 5.77 -10.76
N LEU A 115 -2.00 6.64 -10.28
CA LEU A 115 -2.13 8.09 -10.41
C LEU A 115 -1.71 8.50 -11.83
N THR A 116 -0.50 8.13 -12.25
CA THR A 116 0.12 8.59 -13.50
C THR A 116 -0.52 8.08 -14.81
N GLY A 117 -1.41 7.09 -14.76
CA GLY A 117 -2.13 6.61 -15.95
C GLY A 117 -1.45 5.47 -16.67
N GLN A 118 -0.43 4.87 -16.07
CA GLN A 118 0.22 3.68 -16.60
C GLN A 118 -0.65 2.43 -16.43
N LEU A 119 -1.52 2.40 -15.41
CA LEU A 119 -2.53 1.37 -15.21
C LEU A 119 -3.93 1.96 -15.42
N ASN A 120 -4.54 1.71 -16.59
CA ASN A 120 -5.91 2.14 -16.91
C ASN A 120 -6.92 0.98 -17.01
N CYS A 121 -6.47 -0.27 -16.91
CA CYS A 121 -7.37 -1.43 -16.90
C CYS A 121 -7.83 -1.75 -15.48
N LEU A 122 -9.16 -1.81 -15.29
CA LEU A 122 -9.80 -2.27 -14.05
C LEU A 122 -9.27 -3.64 -13.57
N PRO A 123 -9.28 -4.71 -14.38
CA PRO A 123 -8.82 -6.02 -13.91
C PRO A 123 -7.32 -6.02 -13.55
N CYS A 124 -6.47 -5.32 -14.31
CA CYS A 124 -5.04 -5.24 -14.01
C CYS A 124 -4.78 -4.55 -12.68
N THR A 125 -5.51 -3.49 -12.39
CA THR A 125 -5.38 -2.72 -11.14
C THR A 125 -5.85 -3.57 -9.96
N LEU A 126 -6.98 -4.26 -10.09
CA LEU A 126 -7.49 -5.16 -9.06
C LEU A 126 -6.51 -6.31 -8.76
N ILE A 127 -6.03 -7.00 -9.80
CA ILE A 127 -5.10 -8.13 -9.65
C ILE A 127 -3.80 -7.63 -9.01
N ARG A 128 -3.23 -6.54 -9.51
CA ARG A 128 -1.98 -5.96 -8.97
C ARG A 128 -2.15 -5.56 -7.51
N GLY A 129 -3.23 -4.85 -7.17
CA GLY A 129 -3.51 -4.42 -5.79
C GLY A 129 -3.73 -5.58 -4.83
N SER A 130 -4.39 -6.64 -5.29
CA SER A 130 -4.62 -7.88 -4.53
C SER A 130 -3.35 -8.65 -4.26
N VAL A 131 -2.55 -8.91 -5.31
CA VAL A 131 -1.24 -9.59 -5.21
C VAL A 131 -0.33 -8.79 -4.29
N PHE A 132 -0.30 -7.48 -4.47
CA PHE A 132 0.55 -6.61 -3.67
C PHE A 132 0.18 -6.65 -2.19
N GLN A 133 -1.11 -6.49 -1.86
CA GLN A 133 -1.59 -6.57 -0.49
C GLN A 133 -1.31 -7.94 0.13
N PHE A 134 -1.48 -9.04 -0.62
CA PHE A 134 -1.14 -10.37 -0.14
C PHE A 134 0.35 -10.50 0.19
N LEU A 135 1.24 -10.03 -0.69
CA LEU A 135 2.69 -10.08 -0.45
C LEU A 135 3.09 -9.25 0.76
N THR A 136 2.63 -7.99 0.84
CA THR A 136 3.04 -7.06 1.89
C THR A 136 2.43 -7.37 3.25
N ALA A 137 1.21 -7.89 3.29
CA ALA A 137 0.53 -8.19 4.55
C ALA A 137 0.69 -9.65 5.00
N SER A 138 0.93 -10.62 4.11
CA SER A 138 1.01 -12.04 4.50
C SER A 138 2.42 -12.61 4.37
N VAL A 139 3.06 -12.44 3.22
CA VAL A 139 4.35 -13.09 2.93
C VAL A 139 5.50 -12.42 3.68
N ILE A 140 5.61 -11.10 3.55
CA ILE A 140 6.71 -10.32 4.14
C ILE A 140 6.68 -10.38 5.67
N PRO A 141 5.53 -10.17 6.34
CA PRO A 141 5.45 -10.31 7.79
C PRO A 141 5.69 -11.75 8.25
N GLY A 142 5.38 -12.75 7.41
CA GLY A 142 5.70 -14.15 7.67
C GLY A 142 7.20 -14.41 7.74
N ILE A 143 7.96 -13.91 6.76
CA ILE A 143 9.42 -14.01 6.74
C ILE A 143 10.03 -13.24 7.93
N LEU A 144 9.53 -12.03 8.19
CA LEU A 144 10.00 -11.19 9.28
C LEU A 144 9.74 -11.82 10.65
N SER A 145 8.53 -12.35 10.87
CA SER A 145 8.14 -13.02 12.11
C SER A 145 8.94 -14.29 12.33
N PHE A 146 9.16 -15.08 11.28
CA PHE A 146 10.00 -16.27 11.33
C PHE A 146 11.43 -15.94 11.76
N GLY A 147 12.08 -14.97 11.09
CA GLY A 147 13.43 -14.57 11.42
C GLY A 147 13.54 -14.03 12.84
N PHE A 148 12.62 -13.13 13.23
CA PHE A 148 12.60 -12.54 14.56
C PHE A 148 12.39 -13.59 15.67
N THR A 149 11.41 -14.46 15.53
CA THR A 149 11.13 -15.50 16.54
C THR A 149 12.22 -16.56 16.62
N ALA A 150 12.87 -16.90 15.50
CA ALA A 150 14.02 -17.79 15.50
C ALA A 150 15.20 -17.18 16.27
N VAL A 151 15.53 -15.90 16.05
CA VAL A 151 16.60 -15.20 16.78
C VAL A 151 16.30 -15.09 18.28
N VAL A 152 15.05 -14.81 18.65
CA VAL A 152 14.64 -14.77 20.06
C VAL A 152 14.80 -16.16 20.69
N ALA A 153 14.32 -17.21 20.02
CA ALA A 153 14.43 -18.57 20.53
C ALA A 153 15.88 -19.06 20.72
N THR A 154 16.82 -18.68 19.84
CA THR A 154 18.24 -19.04 20.03
C THR A 154 18.87 -18.33 21.22
N ARG A 155 18.45 -17.10 21.52
CA ARG A 155 18.98 -16.32 22.65
C ARG A 155 18.46 -16.80 24.00
N TYR A 156 17.18 -17.14 24.10
CA TYR A 156 16.55 -17.56 25.36
C TYR A 156 16.58 -19.09 25.58
N GLY A 157 17.11 -19.88 24.64
CA GLY A 157 17.41 -21.30 24.84
C GLY A 157 16.20 -22.23 25.03
N HIS A 158 14.98 -21.74 24.86
CA HIS A 158 13.74 -22.50 25.11
C HIS A 158 13.54 -23.69 24.15
N VAL A 159 14.09 -23.61 22.93
CA VAL A 159 14.01 -24.69 21.95
C VAL A 159 15.36 -24.83 21.27
N LYS A 160 15.90 -26.07 21.23
CA LYS A 160 17.06 -26.39 20.41
C LYS A 160 16.66 -26.32 18.94
N ILE A 161 16.78 -25.12 18.36
CA ILE A 161 16.63 -24.92 16.92
C ILE A 161 17.81 -25.64 16.26
N PRO A 162 17.57 -26.57 15.31
CA PRO A 162 18.67 -27.19 14.58
C PRO A 162 19.48 -26.08 13.88
N SER A 163 20.81 -26.13 13.99
CA SER A 163 21.70 -25.18 13.32
C SER A 163 21.30 -25.09 11.86
N PHE A 164 20.74 -23.95 11.42
CA PHE A 164 20.24 -23.76 10.06
C PHE A 164 21.33 -24.12 9.05
N PRO A 165 21.28 -25.28 8.38
CA PRO A 165 22.09 -25.50 7.21
C PRO A 165 21.36 -24.79 6.08
N VAL A 166 22.08 -23.88 5.41
CA VAL A 166 21.79 -23.24 4.12
C VAL A 166 20.31 -23.33 3.69
N ILE A 167 19.59 -22.21 3.72
CA ILE A 167 18.17 -22.04 3.33
C ILE A 167 17.82 -22.76 2.00
N PHE A 168 18.80 -22.97 1.11
CA PHE A 168 18.65 -23.63 -0.18
C PHE A 168 18.83 -25.16 -0.17
N ASN A 169 19.39 -25.78 0.88
CA ASN A 169 19.45 -27.24 1.05
C ASN A 169 19.29 -27.66 2.52
N PRO A 170 18.07 -27.60 3.07
CA PRO A 170 17.84 -27.94 4.46
C PRO A 170 17.99 -29.45 4.71
N SER A 171 18.74 -29.80 5.74
CA SER A 171 18.87 -31.17 6.23
C SER A 171 17.51 -31.77 6.64
N ARG A 172 17.42 -33.10 6.69
CA ARG A 172 16.18 -33.81 7.02
C ARG A 172 15.62 -33.38 8.38
N GLU A 173 16.48 -33.18 9.37
CA GLU A 173 16.12 -32.74 10.73
C GLU A 173 15.45 -31.36 10.76
N VAL A 174 15.92 -30.43 9.92
CA VAL A 174 15.37 -29.08 9.82
C VAL A 174 13.99 -29.10 9.19
N LYS A 175 13.80 -29.94 8.16
CA LYS A 175 12.49 -30.13 7.50
C LYS A 175 11.48 -30.72 8.48
N GLU A 176 11.86 -31.77 9.21
CA GLU A 176 10.98 -32.43 10.17
C GLU A 176 10.55 -31.50 11.32
N PHE A 177 11.43 -30.59 11.74
CA PHE A 177 11.10 -29.59 12.78
C PHE A 177 10.19 -28.46 12.27
N TRP A 178 10.50 -27.88 11.10
CA TRP A 178 9.80 -26.68 10.62
C TRP A 178 8.51 -26.97 9.85
N TYR A 179 8.45 -28.06 9.08
CA TYR A 179 7.28 -28.42 8.28
C TYR A 179 5.96 -28.48 9.09
N PRO A 180 5.89 -29.18 10.25
CA PRO A 180 4.66 -29.21 11.04
C PRO A 180 4.29 -27.82 11.57
N LYS A 181 5.27 -26.99 11.95
CA LYS A 181 5.04 -25.62 12.43
C LYS A 181 4.48 -24.73 11.31
N PHE A 182 5.09 -24.76 10.14
CA PHE A 182 4.59 -24.02 8.96
C PHE A 182 3.20 -24.47 8.53
N ARG A 183 2.88 -25.76 8.67
CA ARG A 183 1.54 -26.28 8.36
C ARG A 183 0.46 -25.73 9.31
N ILE A 184 0.77 -25.62 10.60
CA ILE A 184 -0.15 -25.03 11.58
C ILE A 184 -0.33 -23.54 11.28
N ILE A 185 0.78 -22.83 11.05
CA ILE A 185 0.77 -21.39 10.77
C ILE A 185 0.05 -21.09 9.45
N SER A 186 0.27 -21.88 8.40
CA SER A 186 -0.39 -21.67 7.11
C SER A 186 -1.90 -21.87 7.20
N ARG A 187 -2.38 -22.81 8.02
CA ARG A 187 -3.81 -22.96 8.33
C ARG A 187 -4.40 -21.75 9.03
N THR A 188 -3.68 -21.18 10.00
CA THR A 188 -4.12 -19.96 10.71
C THR A 188 -4.11 -18.73 9.81
N MET A 189 -3.11 -18.62 8.92
CA MET A 189 -2.95 -17.47 8.03
C MET A 189 -3.80 -17.56 6.75
N ALA A 190 -4.28 -18.74 6.36
CA ALA A 190 -5.12 -18.90 5.16
C ALA A 190 -6.36 -17.97 5.13
N PRO A 191 -7.22 -17.89 6.17
CA PRO A 191 -8.35 -16.97 6.16
C PRO A 191 -7.90 -15.50 6.15
N VAL A 192 -6.82 -15.19 6.86
CA VAL A 192 -6.24 -13.83 6.87
C VAL A 192 -5.78 -13.45 5.46
N ALA A 193 -5.06 -14.33 4.77
CA ALA A 193 -4.59 -14.12 3.40
C ALA A 193 -5.73 -13.86 2.41
N ILE A 194 -6.83 -14.62 2.49
CA ILE A 194 -8.02 -14.40 1.65
C ILE A 194 -8.59 -13.01 1.92
N LEU A 195 -8.70 -12.62 3.19
CA LEU A 195 -9.18 -11.30 3.58
C LEU A 195 -8.24 -10.18 3.10
N GLN A 196 -6.92 -10.40 3.14
CA GLN A 196 -5.92 -9.47 2.60
C GLN A 196 -6.08 -9.27 1.08
N ILE A 197 -6.31 -10.35 0.33
CA ILE A 197 -6.58 -10.29 -1.11
C ILE A 197 -7.84 -9.45 -1.37
N ALA A 198 -8.93 -9.69 -0.63
CA ALA A 198 -10.17 -8.95 -0.75
C ALA A 198 -10.01 -7.46 -0.42
N PHE A 199 -9.29 -7.13 0.66
CA PHE A 199 -8.96 -5.73 0.98
C PHE A 199 -8.08 -5.08 -0.09
N GLY A 200 -7.11 -5.81 -0.63
CA GLY A 200 -6.27 -5.35 -1.74
C GLY A 200 -7.07 -4.98 -2.97
N ALA A 201 -8.02 -5.83 -3.37
CA ALA A 201 -8.95 -5.55 -4.46
C ALA A 201 -9.83 -4.33 -4.17
N PHE A 202 -10.39 -4.23 -2.96
CA PHE A 202 -11.25 -3.13 -2.56
C PHE A 202 -10.53 -1.78 -2.57
N PHE A 203 -9.31 -1.72 -2.01
CA PHE A 203 -8.51 -0.50 -2.01
C PHE A 203 -8.12 -0.10 -3.42
N ALA A 204 -7.68 -1.05 -4.25
CA ALA A 204 -7.34 -0.80 -5.66
C ALA A 204 -8.53 -0.27 -6.46
N TYR A 205 -9.74 -0.79 -6.23
CA TYR A 205 -10.96 -0.29 -6.85
C TYR A 205 -11.23 1.18 -6.49
N LYS A 206 -11.12 1.52 -5.20
CA LYS A 206 -11.34 2.88 -4.72
C LYS A 206 -10.28 3.85 -5.23
N GLU A 207 -9.02 3.42 -5.25
CA GLU A 207 -7.90 4.22 -5.76
C GLU A 207 -8.06 4.53 -7.24
N LEU A 208 -8.40 3.52 -8.06
CA LEU A 208 -8.65 3.71 -9.49
C LEU A 208 -9.79 4.69 -9.76
N ARG A 209 -10.94 4.52 -9.08
CA ARG A 209 -12.10 5.41 -9.25
C ARG A 209 -11.79 6.85 -8.85
N THR A 210 -10.99 7.01 -7.80
CA THR A 210 -10.60 8.34 -7.31
C THR A 210 -9.57 8.97 -8.23
N SER A 211 -8.61 8.21 -8.75
CA SER A 211 -7.61 8.71 -9.68
C SER A 211 -8.21 9.09 -11.03
N GLU A 212 -9.16 8.32 -11.54
CA GLU A 212 -9.95 8.67 -12.73
C GLU A 212 -10.68 10.01 -12.55
N ALA A 213 -11.35 10.21 -11.41
CA ALA A 213 -12.04 11.46 -11.10
C ALA A 213 -11.07 12.65 -10.99
N LEU A 214 -9.90 12.45 -10.39
CA LEU A 214 -8.86 13.48 -10.29
C LEU A 214 -8.27 13.86 -11.65
N ARG A 215 -8.08 12.88 -12.55
CA ARG A 215 -7.61 13.14 -13.91
C ARG A 215 -8.63 13.93 -14.74
N GLN A 216 -9.92 13.67 -14.57
CA GLN A 216 -10.96 14.44 -15.26
C GLN A 216 -11.01 15.91 -14.80
N LYS A 217 -10.58 16.20 -13.58
CA LYS A 217 -10.44 17.58 -13.06
C LYS A 217 -9.13 18.25 -13.49
N LEU A 218 -8.24 17.57 -14.19
CA LEU A 218 -6.97 18.14 -14.64
C LEU A 218 -7.23 19.05 -15.85
N THR A 219 -7.07 20.36 -15.67
CA THR A 219 -7.31 21.33 -16.75
C THR A 219 -6.27 21.13 -17.84
N GLU A 220 -6.69 21.11 -19.11
CA GLU A 220 -5.80 20.94 -20.27
C GLU A 220 -4.65 21.96 -20.28
N ASN A 221 -4.90 23.16 -19.76
CA ASN A 221 -3.91 24.23 -19.61
C ASN A 221 -2.80 23.90 -18.59
N GLU A 222 -3.11 23.21 -17.49
CA GLU A 222 -2.12 22.78 -16.49
C GLU A 222 -1.16 21.74 -17.08
N VAL A 223 -1.72 20.80 -17.86
CA VAL A 223 -0.95 19.77 -18.55
C VAL A 223 -0.08 20.40 -19.64
N LYS A 224 -0.63 21.32 -20.44
CA LYS A 224 0.15 22.04 -21.47
C LYS A 224 1.28 22.89 -20.87
N GLN A 225 1.07 23.53 -19.73
CA GLN A 225 2.12 24.28 -19.02
C GLN A 225 3.26 23.37 -18.54
N LEU A 226 2.96 22.16 -18.06
CA LEU A 226 3.97 21.17 -17.70
C LEU A 226 4.83 20.78 -18.91
N TRP A 227 4.19 20.34 -20.01
CA TRP A 227 4.89 19.87 -21.21
C TRP A 227 5.70 20.96 -21.90
N GLY A 228 5.18 22.21 -21.95
CA GLY A 228 5.92 23.34 -22.49
C GLY A 228 7.21 23.64 -21.73
N LYS A 229 7.20 23.49 -20.41
CA LYS A 229 8.40 23.65 -19.57
C LYS A 229 9.37 22.49 -19.72
N THR A 230 8.89 21.24 -19.76
CA THR A 230 9.76 20.07 -19.95
C THR A 230 10.50 20.14 -21.30
N LEU A 231 9.84 20.56 -22.37
CA LEU A 231 10.48 20.77 -23.67
C LEU A 231 11.54 21.89 -23.63
N SER A 232 11.28 22.97 -22.89
CA SER A 232 12.28 24.04 -22.72
C SER A 232 13.51 23.60 -21.89
N SER A 233 13.36 22.65 -20.96
CA SER A 233 14.48 22.13 -20.17
C SER A 233 15.32 21.06 -20.89
N VAL A 234 14.78 20.43 -21.95
CA VAL A 234 15.48 19.40 -22.73
C VAL A 234 16.26 20.01 -23.91
N ASN A 235 15.95 21.24 -24.32
CA ASN A 235 16.66 21.98 -25.37
C ASN A 235 17.92 22.73 -24.86
N LEU A 236 18.66 22.14 -23.91
CA LEU A 236 19.93 22.65 -23.38
C LEU A 236 21.06 21.67 -23.68
#